data_AF-Q84C14-F1
#
_entry.id   AF-Q84C14-F1
#
_cell.length_a   1.000
_cell.length_b   1.000
_cell.length_c   1.000
_cell.angle_alpha   90.00
_cell.angle_beta   90.00
_cell.angle_gamma   90.00
#
_symmetry.space_group_name_H-M   'P 1'
#
loop_
_entity.id
_entity.type
_entity.pdbx_description
1 polymer ?
#
loop_
_entity_poly.entity_id
_entity_poly.type
_entity_poly.pdbx_seq_one_letter_code
_entity_poly.pdbx_strand_id
1 'polypeptide(L)'
;MGKLLVILGGVIALPPFAASGGDLDSSDLTGVSFWLVTAALLAATVFFFVERDQVSAKWKTSLTVSGLVTGIAFWHYLYMRGVWIETGETPTVFRYIDWLLTVPLLMVEFYLILAACTNVAGSLFKKLLGGSLVMLIAGYMGESGSLPVLPAFIVGCLAWFYMIYELYAGEGKAAVTTASPAVMSAYNTMMLIIVVGWAIYPAGYAAGYLMGGDGVYAQNLNVIYNLADFVNKILFGLVIWHVAVKESSNA
;
A
#
# COMPACT_ATOMS: atom_id res chain seq x y z
N MET A 1 -4.29 25.11 27.42
CA MET A 1 -3.80 26.13 26.47
C MET A 1 -2.30 26.30 26.70
N GLY A 2 -1.47 25.86 25.73
CA GLY A 2 -0.03 26.15 25.71
C GLY A 2 0.88 24.93 25.87
N LYS A 3 1.74 24.75 24.86
CA LYS A 3 2.96 23.91 24.80
C LYS A 3 2.80 22.46 24.30
N LEU A 4 2.51 22.33 22.99
CA LEU A 4 3.12 21.26 22.18
C LEU A 4 3.19 21.65 20.69
N LEU A 5 3.75 22.82 20.38
CA LEU A 5 4.22 23.10 19.02
C LEU A 5 5.71 22.78 18.99
N VAL A 6 6.02 21.52 18.70
CA VAL A 6 7.39 21.16 18.31
C VAL A 6 7.56 21.66 16.88
N ILE A 7 8.39 22.70 16.77
CA ILE A 7 8.91 23.25 15.53
C ILE A 7 9.67 22.12 14.81
N LEU A 8 9.06 21.53 13.79
CA LEU A 8 9.77 20.76 12.76
C LEU A 8 10.38 21.75 11.76
N GLY A 9 11.34 22.53 12.25
CA GLY A 9 12.25 23.35 11.45
C GLY A 9 13.49 22.55 11.06
N GLY A 10 13.31 21.31 10.61
CA GLY A 10 14.36 20.57 9.94
C GLY A 10 14.26 20.91 8.46
N VAL A 11 15.35 21.42 7.87
CA VAL A 11 15.48 21.53 6.41
C VAL A 11 15.15 20.15 5.85
N ILE A 12 13.96 19.99 5.26
CA ILE A 12 13.68 18.87 4.38
C ILE A 12 14.67 19.09 3.24
N ALA A 13 15.75 18.30 3.22
CA ALA A 13 16.62 18.24 2.07
C ALA A 13 15.74 17.80 0.91
N LEU A 14 15.24 18.77 0.14
CA LEU A 14 14.50 18.48 -1.07
C LEU A 14 15.44 17.67 -1.96
N PRO A 15 14.98 16.54 -2.51
CA PRO A 15 15.81 15.77 -3.40
C PRO A 15 16.30 16.66 -4.55
N PRO A 16 17.56 16.52 -5.00
CA PRO A 16 18.18 17.42 -5.98
C PRO A 16 17.42 17.50 -7.31
N PHE A 17 16.64 16.48 -7.69
CA PHE A 17 15.79 16.50 -8.89
C PHE A 17 14.61 17.49 -8.81
N ALA A 18 14.28 18.04 -7.64
CA ALA A 18 13.32 19.14 -7.53
C ALA A 18 13.92 20.50 -7.93
N ALA A 19 15.26 20.58 -8.05
CA ALA A 19 15.98 21.82 -8.29
C ALA A 19 16.38 22.05 -9.77
N SER A 20 16.08 21.11 -10.68
CA SER A 20 16.53 21.19 -12.09
C SER A 20 15.73 22.16 -12.99
N GLY A 21 14.79 22.94 -12.45
CA GLY A 21 14.38 24.23 -13.03
C GLY A 21 13.47 24.22 -14.26
N GLY A 22 12.74 23.13 -14.55
CA GLY A 22 11.69 23.08 -15.58
C GLY A 22 10.29 22.84 -15.00
N ASP A 23 9.25 23.24 -15.72
CA ASP A 23 7.87 22.85 -15.42
C ASP A 23 7.67 21.33 -15.65
N LEU A 24 6.60 20.74 -15.09
CA LEU A 24 6.27 19.33 -15.35
C LEU A 24 5.98 19.12 -16.84
N ASP A 25 6.67 18.16 -17.46
CA ASP A 25 6.40 17.77 -18.84
C ASP A 25 5.07 17.00 -18.91
N SER A 26 4.03 17.65 -19.44
CA SER A 26 2.71 17.06 -19.62
C SER A 26 2.67 15.84 -20.56
N SER A 27 3.71 15.64 -21.39
CA SER A 27 3.81 14.47 -22.27
C SER A 27 4.38 13.24 -21.56
N ASP A 28 5.09 13.41 -20.43
CA ASP A 28 5.55 12.31 -19.57
C ASP A 28 4.46 11.94 -18.54
N LEU A 29 3.47 11.18 -19.00
CA LEU A 29 2.38 10.71 -18.14
C LEU A 29 2.87 9.90 -16.94
N THR A 30 3.97 9.15 -17.08
CA THR A 30 4.54 8.38 -15.98
C THR A 30 5.14 9.30 -14.92
N GLY A 31 5.96 10.29 -15.30
CA GLY A 31 6.50 11.30 -14.39
C GLY A 31 5.43 12.14 -13.71
N VAL A 32 4.38 12.53 -14.44
CA VAL A 32 3.19 13.21 -13.89
C VAL A 32 2.48 12.33 -12.87
N SER A 33 2.29 11.03 -13.17
CA SER A 33 1.65 10.11 -12.23
C SER A 33 2.47 9.92 -10.94
N PHE A 34 3.80 9.85 -11.04
CA PHE A 34 4.68 9.81 -9.87
C PHE A 34 4.53 11.07 -9.02
N TRP A 35 4.51 12.25 -9.63
CA TRP A 35 4.31 13.51 -8.93
C TRP A 35 2.98 13.55 -8.17
N LEU A 36 1.88 13.20 -8.86
CA LEU A 36 0.54 13.17 -8.28
C LEU A 36 0.49 12.25 -7.05
N VAL A 37 0.98 11.02 -7.17
CA VAL A 37 0.94 10.06 -6.07
C VAL A 37 1.88 10.47 -4.93
N THR A 38 3.05 11.05 -5.22
CA THR A 38 3.96 11.60 -4.20
C THR A 38 3.24 12.65 -3.34
N ALA A 39 2.59 13.63 -3.98
CA ALA A 39 1.87 14.69 -3.26
C ALA A 39 0.68 14.13 -2.46
N ALA A 40 -0.07 13.18 -3.03
CA ALA A 40 -1.20 12.56 -2.37
C ALA A 40 -0.77 11.74 -1.15
N LEU A 41 0.35 11.01 -1.22
CA LEU A 41 0.90 10.26 -0.09
C LEU A 41 1.33 11.18 1.05
N LEU A 42 1.97 12.32 0.75
CA LEU A 42 2.32 13.31 1.76
C LEU A 42 1.07 13.88 2.44
N ALA A 43 0.07 14.28 1.66
CA ALA A 43 -1.18 14.81 2.18
C ALA A 43 -1.91 13.78 3.05
N ALA A 44 -1.99 12.52 2.60
CA ALA A 44 -2.58 11.42 3.36
C ALA A 44 -1.82 11.13 4.66
N THR A 45 -0.48 11.20 4.63
CA THR A 45 0.37 11.04 5.83
C THR A 45 -0.02 12.06 6.89
N VAL A 46 -0.05 13.35 6.53
CA VAL A 46 -0.42 14.43 7.44
C VAL A 46 -1.85 14.23 7.94
N PHE A 47 -2.78 13.93 7.03
CA PHE A 47 -4.19 13.69 7.36
C PHE A 47 -4.34 12.59 8.41
N PHE A 48 -3.75 11.40 8.20
CA PHE A 48 -3.91 10.29 9.12
C PHE A 48 -3.30 10.56 10.50
N PHE A 49 -2.20 11.30 10.60
CA PHE A 49 -1.63 11.66 11.90
C PHE A 49 -2.47 12.70 12.65
N VAL A 50 -2.98 13.72 11.95
CA VAL A 50 -3.81 14.78 12.55
C VAL A 50 -5.17 14.24 12.99
N GLU A 51 -5.80 13.40 12.17
CA GLU A 51 -7.13 12.86 12.43
C GLU A 51 -7.16 11.81 13.55
N ARG A 52 -6.01 11.45 14.14
CA ARG A 52 -5.95 10.59 15.34
C ARG A 52 -6.69 11.19 16.53
N ASP A 53 -6.84 12.51 16.58
CA ASP A 53 -7.58 13.18 17.66
C ASP A 53 -9.09 13.12 17.47
N GLN A 54 -9.58 12.68 16.30
CA GLN A 54 -11.00 12.51 15.98
C GLN A 54 -11.50 11.06 16.18
N VAL A 55 -10.63 10.16 16.66
CA VAL A 55 -10.99 8.75 16.89
C VAL A 55 -10.70 8.33 18.34
N SER A 56 -11.46 7.33 18.80
CA SER A 56 -11.29 6.72 20.12
C SER A 56 -9.93 6.03 20.25
N ALA A 57 -9.49 5.78 21.49
CA ALA A 57 -8.18 5.18 21.76
C ALA A 57 -7.96 3.83 21.03
N LYS A 58 -9.04 3.10 20.77
CA LYS A 58 -9.05 1.83 20.03
C LYS A 58 -8.51 1.95 18.60
N TRP A 59 -8.75 3.07 17.92
CA TRP A 59 -8.39 3.27 16.50
C TRP A 59 -7.15 4.11 16.27
N LYS A 60 -6.59 4.74 17.32
CA LYS A 60 -5.41 5.61 17.19
C LYS A 60 -4.22 4.87 16.59
N THR A 61 -4.01 3.60 16.94
CA THR A 61 -2.93 2.79 16.37
C THR A 61 -3.14 2.53 14.89
N SER A 62 -4.38 2.24 14.45
CA SER A 62 -4.72 2.05 13.03
C SER A 62 -4.41 3.26 12.16
N LEU A 63 -4.77 4.46 12.63
CA LEU A 63 -4.44 5.71 11.92
C LEU A 63 -2.92 5.98 11.94
N THR A 64 -2.23 5.60 13.03
CA THR A 64 -0.76 5.70 13.10
C THR A 64 -0.10 4.81 12.04
N VAL A 65 -0.56 3.56 11.90
CA VAL A 65 -0.05 2.62 10.89
C VAL A 65 -0.36 3.12 9.48
N SER A 66 -1.57 3.64 9.23
CA SER A 66 -1.93 4.26 7.94
C SER A 66 -1.04 5.46 7.60
N GLY A 67 -0.73 6.30 8.57
CA GLY A 67 0.24 7.40 8.45
C GLY A 67 1.66 6.91 8.16
N LEU A 68 2.10 5.82 8.78
CA LEU A 68 3.42 5.23 8.51
C LEU A 68 3.50 4.63 7.10
N VAL A 69 2.47 3.90 6.65
CA VAL A 69 2.41 3.32 5.30
C VAL A 69 2.52 4.43 4.24
N THR A 70 1.72 5.49 4.39
CA THR A 70 1.73 6.61 3.45
C THR A 70 3.01 7.43 3.53
N GLY A 71 3.59 7.60 4.73
CA GLY A 71 4.83 8.35 4.93
C GLY A 71 6.07 7.64 4.39
N ILE A 72 6.18 6.32 4.60
CA ILE A 72 7.25 5.50 4.01
C ILE A 72 7.15 5.54 2.49
N ALA A 73 5.93 5.36 1.95
CA ALA A 73 5.69 5.41 0.52
C ALA A 73 6.03 6.78 -0.06
N PHE A 74 5.69 7.89 0.60
CA PHE A 74 6.07 9.23 0.16
C PHE A 74 7.57 9.37 -0.09
N TRP A 75 8.41 8.91 0.85
CA TRP A 75 9.86 8.98 0.69
C TRP A 75 10.35 8.12 -0.48
N HIS A 76 9.85 6.89 -0.61
CA HIS A 76 10.22 6.03 -1.74
C HIS A 76 9.76 6.61 -3.07
N TYR A 77 8.57 7.22 -3.13
CA TYR A 77 8.03 7.88 -4.31
C TYR A 77 8.86 9.06 -4.79
N LEU A 78 9.46 9.82 -3.86
CA LEU A 78 10.46 10.82 -4.21
C LEU A 78 11.62 10.18 -4.99
N TYR A 79 12.26 9.14 -4.45
CA TYR A 79 13.37 8.47 -5.13
C TYR A 79 12.95 7.79 -6.45
N MET A 80 11.80 7.12 -6.47
CA MET A 80 11.27 6.47 -7.67
C MET A 80 11.02 7.49 -8.80
N ARG A 81 10.46 8.66 -8.47
CA ARG A 81 10.31 9.75 -9.44
C ARG A 81 11.66 10.24 -9.92
N GLY A 82 12.64 10.40 -9.03
CA GLY A 82 13.99 10.81 -9.38
C GLY A 82 14.62 9.89 -10.42
N VAL A 83 14.61 8.58 -10.16
CA VAL A 83 15.09 7.56 -11.12
C VAL A 83 14.38 7.67 -12.47
N TRP A 84 13.04 7.73 -12.48
CA TRP A 84 12.29 7.83 -13.74
C TRP A 84 12.67 9.07 -14.56
N ILE A 85 12.72 10.24 -13.92
CA ILE A 85 13.03 11.51 -14.59
C ILE A 85 14.48 11.57 -15.07
N GLU A 86 15.43 11.00 -14.31
CA GLU A 86 16.86 11.07 -14.62
C GLU A 86 17.30 10.02 -15.65
N THR A 87 16.70 8.83 -15.65
CA THR A 87 17.18 7.70 -16.46
C THR A 87 16.15 7.14 -17.44
N GLY A 88 14.86 7.41 -17.23
CA GLY A 88 13.76 6.77 -17.98
C GLY A 88 13.55 5.28 -17.63
N GLU A 89 14.26 4.75 -16.63
CA GLU A 89 14.15 3.36 -16.22
C GLU A 89 13.07 3.15 -15.15
N THR A 90 12.49 1.95 -15.12
CA THR A 90 11.59 1.55 -14.03
C THR A 90 12.37 1.44 -12.72
N PRO A 91 11.96 2.13 -11.64
CA PRO A 91 12.64 2.08 -10.35
C PRO A 91 12.29 0.82 -9.54
N THR A 92 12.49 -0.37 -10.13
CA THR A 92 12.04 -1.67 -9.59
C THR A 92 12.53 -1.91 -8.18
N VAL A 93 13.81 -1.66 -7.89
CA VAL A 93 14.38 -1.92 -6.55
C VAL A 93 13.73 -1.03 -5.49
N PHE A 94 13.57 0.26 -5.76
CA PHE A 94 12.89 1.16 -4.82
C PHE A 94 11.44 0.76 -4.59
N ARG A 95 10.74 0.33 -5.65
CA ARG A 95 9.35 -0.13 -5.56
C ARG A 95 9.21 -1.33 -4.63
N TYR A 96 10.04 -2.36 -4.84
CA TYR A 96 9.94 -3.58 -4.02
C TYR A 96 10.45 -3.39 -2.60
N ILE A 97 11.39 -2.46 -2.35
CA ILE A 97 11.75 -2.07 -0.97
C ILE A 97 10.59 -1.33 -0.29
N ASP A 98 9.91 -0.39 -0.97
CA ASP A 98 8.70 0.25 -0.43
C ASP A 98 7.66 -0.79 -0.04
N TRP A 99 7.36 -1.72 -0.95
CA TRP A 99 6.38 -2.76 -0.69
C TRP A 99 6.80 -3.71 0.43
N LEU A 100 8.09 -4.08 0.50
CA LEU A 100 8.60 -4.92 1.58
C LEU A 100 8.49 -4.25 2.96
N LEU A 101 8.56 -2.92 3.03
CA LEU A 101 8.36 -2.17 4.28
C LEU A 101 6.87 -1.94 4.59
N THR A 102 6.06 -1.62 3.58
CA THR A 102 4.67 -1.20 3.77
C THR A 102 3.67 -2.36 3.82
N VAL A 103 3.89 -3.45 3.07
CA VAL A 103 2.99 -4.60 3.08
C VAL A 103 2.91 -5.29 4.45
N PRO A 104 4.02 -5.50 5.20
CA PRO A 104 3.94 -5.99 6.57
C PRO A 104 3.14 -5.06 7.49
N LEU A 105 3.23 -3.74 7.31
CA LEU A 105 2.41 -2.78 8.07
C LEU A 105 0.93 -2.91 7.73
N LEU A 106 0.58 -3.14 6.46
CA LEU A 106 -0.79 -3.46 6.06
C LEU A 106 -1.26 -4.79 6.71
N MET A 107 -0.38 -5.79 6.83
CA MET A 107 -0.71 -7.04 7.55
C MET A 107 -0.93 -6.79 9.04
N VAL A 108 -0.17 -5.89 9.65
CA VAL A 108 -0.38 -5.46 11.05
C VAL A 108 -1.73 -4.76 11.19
N GLU A 109 -2.13 -3.94 10.23
CA GLU A 109 -3.45 -3.30 10.24
C GLU A 109 -4.59 -4.33 10.26
N PHE A 110 -4.47 -5.36 9.40
CA PHE A 110 -5.42 -6.47 9.41
C PHE A 110 -5.43 -7.23 10.73
N TYR A 111 -4.26 -7.44 11.34
CA TYR A 111 -4.16 -8.02 12.67
C TYR A 111 -4.86 -7.16 13.73
N LEU A 112 -4.69 -5.84 13.72
CA LEU A 112 -5.29 -4.95 14.72
C LEU A 112 -6.82 -4.98 14.66
N ILE A 113 -7.39 -4.98 13.46
CA ILE A 113 -8.85 -5.07 13.26
C ILE A 113 -9.37 -6.43 13.73
N LEU A 114 -8.65 -7.52 13.45
CA LEU A 114 -9.05 -8.88 13.82
C LEU A 114 -8.80 -9.23 15.29
N ALA A 115 -7.76 -8.68 15.90
CA ALA A 115 -7.47 -8.91 17.31
C ALA A 115 -8.59 -8.35 18.22
N ALA A 116 -9.36 -7.38 17.71
CA ALA A 116 -10.52 -6.84 18.42
C ALA A 116 -11.73 -7.79 18.44
N CYS A 117 -11.79 -8.83 17.60
CA CYS A 117 -12.95 -9.70 17.49
C CYS A 117 -12.65 -11.21 17.50
N THR A 118 -11.38 -11.62 17.42
CA THR A 118 -11.03 -13.02 17.18
C THR A 118 -9.78 -13.44 17.94
N ASN A 119 -9.76 -14.69 18.42
CA ASN A 119 -8.59 -15.30 19.03
C ASN A 119 -7.59 -15.84 17.99
N VAL A 120 -7.95 -15.86 16.70
CA VAL A 120 -7.14 -16.41 15.60
C VAL A 120 -6.31 -15.33 14.89
N ALA A 121 -6.44 -14.06 15.27
CA ALA A 121 -5.78 -12.92 14.62
C ALA A 121 -4.26 -13.15 14.44
N GLY A 122 -3.58 -13.69 15.46
CA GLY A 122 -2.14 -13.94 15.40
C GLY A 122 -1.74 -15.07 14.44
N SER A 123 -2.58 -16.09 14.28
CA SER A 123 -2.35 -17.16 13.29
C SER A 123 -2.60 -16.63 11.88
N LEU A 124 -3.71 -15.93 11.68
CA LEU A 124 -4.05 -15.33 10.39
C LEU A 124 -2.99 -14.30 9.95
N PHE A 125 -2.47 -13.48 10.86
CA PHE A 125 -1.36 -12.56 10.59
C PHE A 125 -0.14 -13.28 10.01
N LYS A 126 0.29 -14.40 10.62
CA LYS A 126 1.47 -15.15 10.14
C LYS A 126 1.24 -15.74 8.75
N LYS A 127 0.04 -16.26 8.48
CA LYS A 127 -0.34 -16.81 7.18
C LYS A 127 -0.35 -15.73 6.10
N LEU A 128 -0.98 -14.59 6.39
CA LEU A 128 -1.04 -13.46 5.46
C LEU A 128 0.34 -12.85 5.23
N LEU A 129 1.15 -12.69 6.28
CA LEU A 129 2.53 -12.22 6.14
C LEU A 129 3.37 -13.17 5.28
N GLY A 130 3.33 -14.48 5.57
CA GLY A 130 4.03 -15.49 4.78
C GLY A 130 3.62 -15.48 3.31
N GLY A 131 2.31 -15.46 3.03
CA GLY A 131 1.76 -15.34 1.67
C GLY A 131 2.24 -14.07 0.97
N SER A 132 2.21 -12.93 1.66
CA SER A 132 2.61 -11.64 1.10
C SER A 132 4.11 -11.59 0.76
N LEU A 133 4.97 -12.23 1.58
CA LEU A 133 6.41 -12.31 1.30
C LEU A 133 6.68 -13.18 0.08
N VAL A 134 6.03 -14.34 -0.04
CA VAL A 134 6.16 -15.19 -1.24
C VAL A 134 5.70 -14.44 -2.48
N MET A 135 4.58 -13.73 -2.38
CA MET A 135 4.03 -12.91 -3.47
C MET A 135 5.03 -11.84 -3.94
N LEU A 136 5.59 -11.06 -3.01
CA LEU A 136 6.53 -9.97 -3.34
C LEU A 136 7.87 -10.51 -3.86
N ILE A 137 8.41 -11.56 -3.24
CA ILE A 137 9.69 -12.14 -3.67
C ILE A 137 9.55 -12.73 -5.08
N ALA A 138 8.47 -13.45 -5.37
CA ALA A 138 8.23 -14.00 -6.69
C ALA A 138 8.12 -12.88 -7.75
N GLY A 139 7.32 -11.84 -7.49
CA GLY A 139 7.22 -10.66 -8.37
C GLY A 139 8.58 -10.02 -8.64
N TYR A 140 9.35 -9.75 -7.59
CA TYR A 140 10.68 -9.15 -7.71
C TYR A 140 11.64 -10.01 -8.54
N MET A 141 11.64 -11.32 -8.32
CA MET A 141 12.47 -12.24 -9.09
C MET A 141 12.12 -12.23 -10.58
N GLY A 142 10.84 -12.05 -10.92
CA GLY A 142 10.39 -11.86 -12.30
C GLY A 142 10.89 -10.54 -12.89
N GLU A 143 10.68 -9.42 -12.21
CA GLU A 143 11.02 -8.08 -12.72
C GLU A 143 12.53 -7.77 -12.72
N SER A 144 13.30 -8.41 -11.84
CA SER A 144 14.77 -8.30 -11.81
C SER A 144 15.46 -9.19 -12.85
N GLY A 145 14.71 -10.03 -13.56
CA GLY A 145 15.26 -11.01 -14.51
C GLY A 145 15.89 -12.25 -13.85
N SER A 146 15.71 -12.43 -12.54
CA SER A 146 16.22 -13.60 -11.81
C SER A 146 15.43 -14.89 -12.10
N LEU A 147 14.15 -14.75 -12.49
CA LEU A 147 13.27 -15.83 -12.92
C LEU A 147 12.54 -15.43 -14.21
N PRO A 148 12.11 -16.40 -15.04
CA PRO A 148 11.24 -16.11 -16.17
C PRO A 148 9.92 -15.45 -15.71
N VAL A 149 9.49 -14.42 -16.45
CA VAL A 149 8.40 -13.52 -16.03
C VAL A 149 7.06 -14.21 -15.76
N LEU A 150 6.70 -15.22 -16.57
CA LEU A 150 5.42 -15.91 -16.45
C LEU A 150 5.36 -16.88 -15.25
N PRO A 151 6.35 -17.77 -15.04
CA PRO A 151 6.44 -18.56 -13.81
C PRO A 151 6.44 -17.71 -12.53
N ALA A 152 7.22 -16.62 -12.50
CA ALA A 152 7.25 -15.69 -11.37
C ALA A 152 5.86 -15.09 -11.09
N PHE A 153 5.16 -14.65 -12.14
CA PHE A 153 3.78 -14.15 -12.06
C PHE A 153 2.81 -15.18 -11.50
N ILE A 154 2.88 -16.44 -11.98
CA ILE A 154 2.00 -17.52 -11.52
C ILE A 154 2.21 -17.79 -10.02
N VAL A 155 3.47 -17.88 -9.57
CA VAL A 155 3.78 -18.09 -8.15
C VAL A 155 3.26 -16.93 -7.30
N GLY A 156 3.46 -15.68 -7.76
CA GLY A 156 2.93 -14.50 -7.10
C GLY A 156 1.41 -14.52 -6.97
N CYS A 157 0.69 -14.82 -8.05
CA CYS A 157 -0.76 -14.94 -8.05
C CYS A 157 -1.27 -16.08 -7.15
N LEU A 158 -0.60 -17.23 -7.14
CA LEU A 158 -0.97 -18.34 -6.25
C LEU A 158 -0.81 -17.96 -4.77
N ALA A 159 0.26 -17.25 -4.41
CA ALA A 159 0.45 -16.74 -3.06
C ALA A 159 -0.62 -15.70 -2.66
N TRP A 160 -1.00 -14.82 -3.59
CA TRP A 160 -2.11 -13.88 -3.39
C TRP A 160 -3.46 -14.60 -3.22
N PHE A 161 -3.77 -15.59 -4.07
CA PHE A 161 -4.99 -16.39 -3.94
C PHE A 161 -5.02 -17.23 -2.66
N TYR A 162 -3.86 -17.68 -2.17
CA TYR A 162 -3.76 -18.30 -0.85
C TYR A 162 -4.18 -17.34 0.27
N MET A 163 -3.74 -16.08 0.24
CA MET A 163 -4.17 -15.07 1.22
C MET A 163 -5.68 -14.83 1.14
N ILE A 164 -6.25 -14.73 -0.08
CA ILE A 164 -7.70 -14.59 -0.28
C ILE A 164 -8.44 -15.80 0.30
N TYR A 165 -7.94 -17.01 0.07
CA TYR A 165 -8.52 -18.24 0.60
C TYR A 165 -8.55 -18.23 2.14
N GLU A 166 -7.45 -17.89 2.80
CA GLU A 166 -7.39 -17.85 4.27
C GLU A 166 -8.39 -16.85 4.88
N LEU A 167 -8.70 -15.77 4.17
CA LEU A 167 -9.72 -14.80 4.57
C LEU A 167 -11.14 -15.29 4.25
N TYR A 168 -11.40 -15.78 3.05
CA TYR A 168 -12.76 -16.12 2.61
C TYR A 168 -13.26 -17.47 3.10
N ALA A 169 -12.39 -18.46 3.22
CA ALA A 169 -12.75 -19.85 3.47
C ALA A 169 -11.91 -20.51 4.57
N GLY A 170 -10.80 -19.88 4.98
CA GLY A 170 -9.94 -20.34 6.06
C GLY A 170 -10.27 -19.70 7.41
N GLU A 171 -9.20 -19.44 8.19
CA GLU A 171 -9.32 -18.96 9.57
C GLU A 171 -10.06 -17.63 9.69
N GLY A 172 -9.95 -16.73 8.69
CA GLY A 172 -10.58 -15.42 8.70
C GLY A 172 -12.11 -15.50 8.73
N LYS A 173 -12.71 -16.43 7.98
CA LYS A 173 -14.17 -16.64 8.00
C LYS A 173 -14.65 -17.11 9.36
N ALA A 174 -13.96 -18.08 9.96
CA ALA A 174 -14.31 -18.58 11.30
C ALA A 174 -14.26 -17.44 12.35
N ALA A 175 -13.29 -16.54 12.17
CA ALA A 175 -13.01 -15.41 13.04
C ALA A 175 -14.16 -14.40 13.14
N VAL A 176 -14.92 -14.17 12.06
CA VAL A 176 -15.91 -13.08 12.00
C VAL A 176 -17.37 -13.49 12.18
N THR A 177 -17.65 -14.78 12.34
CA THR A 177 -19.03 -15.30 12.47
C THR A 177 -19.80 -14.78 13.69
N THR A 178 -19.11 -14.30 14.73
CA THR A 178 -19.70 -13.76 15.96
C THR A 178 -19.30 -12.31 16.24
N ALA A 179 -18.69 -11.63 15.26
CA ALA A 179 -18.17 -10.28 15.43
C ALA A 179 -19.29 -9.22 15.45
N SER A 180 -19.01 -8.07 16.07
CA SER A 180 -19.96 -6.94 16.07
C SER A 180 -20.18 -6.39 14.63
N PRO A 181 -21.31 -5.71 14.35
CA PRO A 181 -21.57 -5.17 13.02
C PRO A 181 -20.47 -4.22 12.51
N ALA A 182 -19.89 -3.40 13.40
CA ALA A 182 -18.78 -2.52 13.06
C ALA A 182 -17.54 -3.30 12.62
N VAL A 183 -17.25 -4.40 13.31
CA VAL A 183 -16.08 -5.23 12.98
C VAL A 183 -16.32 -6.07 11.73
N MET A 184 -17.52 -6.60 11.52
CA MET A 184 -17.87 -7.24 10.23
C MET A 184 -17.76 -6.26 9.06
N SER A 185 -18.18 -5.00 9.25
CA SER A 185 -18.02 -3.96 8.23
C SER A 185 -16.55 -3.68 7.92
N ALA A 186 -15.70 -3.55 8.95
CA ALA A 186 -14.27 -3.37 8.78
C ALA A 186 -13.64 -4.58 8.06
N TYR A 187 -13.98 -5.79 8.48
CA TYR A 187 -13.49 -7.02 7.84
C TYR A 187 -13.89 -7.14 6.37
N ASN A 188 -15.17 -6.95 6.05
CA ASN A 188 -15.64 -7.02 4.66
C ASN A 188 -14.98 -5.97 3.78
N THR A 189 -14.71 -4.78 4.33
CA THR A 189 -13.95 -3.75 3.64
C THR A 189 -12.53 -4.23 3.35
N MET A 190 -11.82 -4.79 4.34
CA MET A 190 -10.48 -5.35 4.16
C MET A 190 -10.45 -6.42 3.07
N MET A 191 -11.45 -7.30 3.03
CA MET A 191 -11.55 -8.32 1.99
C MET A 191 -11.69 -7.70 0.60
N LEU A 192 -12.52 -6.66 0.45
CA LEU A 192 -12.69 -5.96 -0.82
C LEU A 192 -11.36 -5.37 -1.30
N ILE A 193 -10.51 -4.88 -0.39
CA ILE A 193 -9.20 -4.33 -0.74
C ILE A 193 -8.24 -5.42 -1.19
N ILE A 194 -8.13 -6.54 -0.48
CA ILE A 194 -7.24 -7.63 -0.89
C ILE A 194 -7.71 -8.29 -2.19
N VAL A 195 -9.02 -8.34 -2.46
CA VAL A 195 -9.52 -8.96 -3.70
C VAL A 195 -9.52 -7.99 -4.87
N VAL A 196 -10.10 -6.81 -4.70
CA VAL A 196 -10.32 -5.85 -5.80
C VAL A 196 -9.20 -4.84 -5.87
N GLY A 197 -8.84 -4.24 -4.74
CA GLY A 197 -7.78 -3.23 -4.69
C GLY A 197 -6.41 -3.79 -5.10
N TRP A 198 -6.05 -4.96 -4.56
CA TRP A 198 -4.74 -5.56 -4.84
C TRP A 198 -4.65 -6.19 -6.23
N ALA A 199 -5.77 -6.48 -6.91
CA ALA A 199 -5.77 -6.98 -8.28
C ALA A 199 -5.09 -6.02 -9.27
N ILE A 200 -4.99 -4.73 -8.92
CA ILE A 200 -4.32 -3.73 -9.74
C ILE A 200 -2.81 -4.03 -9.87
N TYR A 201 -2.17 -4.60 -8.84
CA TYR A 201 -0.75 -4.96 -8.89
C TYR A 201 -0.42 -6.07 -9.90
N PRO A 202 -1.01 -7.29 -9.85
CA PRO A 202 -0.76 -8.29 -10.88
C PRO A 202 -1.25 -7.84 -12.26
N ALA A 203 -2.28 -6.99 -12.35
CA ALA A 203 -2.66 -6.39 -13.63
C ALA A 203 -1.55 -5.47 -14.18
N GLY A 204 -0.89 -4.68 -13.34
CA GLY A 204 0.28 -3.86 -13.72
C GLY A 204 1.45 -4.71 -14.19
N TYR A 205 1.77 -5.78 -13.46
CA TYR A 205 2.80 -6.74 -13.88
C TYR A 205 2.48 -7.33 -15.26
N ALA A 206 1.25 -7.83 -15.45
CA ALA A 206 0.84 -8.41 -16.71
C ALA A 206 0.88 -7.41 -17.86
N ALA A 207 0.41 -6.18 -17.63
CA ALA A 207 0.45 -5.09 -18.61
C ALA A 207 1.89 -4.67 -18.98
N GLY A 208 2.84 -4.81 -18.06
CA GLY A 208 4.26 -4.54 -18.29
C GLY A 208 5.00 -5.64 -19.05
N TYR A 209 4.77 -6.91 -18.67
CA TYR A 209 5.64 -8.03 -19.06
C TYR A 209 4.97 -9.15 -19.87
N LEU A 210 3.63 -9.24 -19.91
CA LEU A 210 2.90 -10.40 -20.42
C LEU A 210 1.99 -10.09 -21.62
N MET A 211 2.17 -8.93 -22.26
CA MET A 211 1.34 -8.48 -23.39
C MET A 211 1.81 -9.00 -24.77
N GLY A 212 2.88 -9.81 -24.83
CA GLY A 212 3.29 -10.53 -26.04
C GLY A 212 4.09 -9.72 -27.08
N GLY A 213 4.54 -8.52 -26.75
CA GLY A 213 5.46 -7.72 -27.58
C GLY A 213 6.93 -7.89 -27.19
N ASP A 214 7.83 -7.35 -28.02
CA ASP A 214 9.26 -7.31 -27.74
C ASP A 214 9.55 -6.23 -26.67
N GLY A 215 10.03 -6.64 -25.50
CA GLY A 215 10.43 -5.75 -24.41
C GLY A 215 9.38 -5.54 -23.32
N VAL A 216 9.63 -4.56 -22.45
CA VAL A 216 8.80 -4.24 -21.28
C VAL A 216 8.03 -2.95 -21.51
N TYR A 217 6.72 -2.98 -21.31
CA TYR A 217 5.86 -1.79 -21.36
C TYR A 217 5.96 -0.99 -20.04
N ALA A 218 7.13 -0.38 -19.81
CA ALA A 218 7.48 0.28 -18.55
C ALA A 218 6.50 1.40 -18.15
N GLN A 219 5.96 2.15 -19.11
CA GLN A 219 4.98 3.20 -18.84
C GLN A 219 3.68 2.63 -18.24
N ASN A 220 3.13 1.57 -18.86
CA ASN A 220 1.93 0.88 -18.38
C ASN A 220 2.17 0.34 -16.97
N LEU A 221 3.29 -0.35 -16.78
CA LEU A 221 3.69 -0.93 -15.49
C LEU A 221 3.69 0.12 -14.37
N ASN A 222 4.43 1.22 -14.57
CA ASN A 222 4.60 2.25 -13.54
C ASN A 222 3.32 3.03 -13.28
N VAL A 223 2.54 3.38 -14.31
CA VAL A 223 1.27 4.09 -14.12
C VAL A 223 0.28 3.23 -13.37
N ILE A 224 0.20 1.93 -13.68
CA ILE A 224 -0.71 1.00 -12.98
C ILE A 224 -0.25 0.77 -11.54
N TYR A 225 1.05 0.62 -11.28
CA TYR A 225 1.57 0.55 -9.90
C TYR A 225 1.34 1.85 -9.12
N ASN A 226 1.46 3.00 -9.78
CA ASN A 226 1.15 4.28 -9.16
C ASN A 226 -0.33 4.38 -8.76
N LEU A 227 -1.23 3.95 -9.63
CA LEU A 227 -2.66 3.82 -9.30
C LEU A 227 -2.89 2.83 -8.16
N ALA A 228 -2.23 1.67 -8.19
CA ALA A 228 -2.37 0.64 -7.18
C ALA A 228 -1.99 1.17 -5.78
N ASP A 229 -0.87 1.86 -5.65
CA ASP A 229 -0.44 2.45 -4.39
C ASP A 229 -1.35 3.59 -3.93
N PHE A 230 -1.82 4.44 -4.85
CA PHE A 230 -2.81 5.46 -4.52
C PHE A 230 -4.08 4.83 -3.91
N VAL A 231 -4.63 3.80 -4.56
CA VAL A 231 -5.84 3.12 -4.09
C VAL A 231 -5.58 2.39 -2.76
N ASN A 232 -4.54 1.56 -2.70
CA ASN A 232 -4.37 0.62 -1.60
C ASN A 232 -3.66 1.18 -0.38
N LYS A 233 -2.99 2.34 -0.48
CA LYS A 233 -2.39 3.03 0.67
C LYS A 233 -3.26 4.20 1.13
N ILE A 234 -3.76 5.03 0.22
CA ILE A 234 -4.52 6.24 0.57
C ILE A 234 -6.00 5.90 0.78
N LEU A 235 -6.68 5.37 -0.24
CA LEU A 235 -8.12 5.11 -0.12
C LEU A 235 -8.40 4.06 0.95
N PHE A 236 -7.52 3.06 1.10
CA PHE A 236 -7.62 2.10 2.20
C PHE A 236 -7.61 2.79 3.58
N GLY A 237 -6.60 3.62 3.86
CA GLY A 237 -6.52 4.34 5.13
C GLY A 237 -7.73 5.25 5.35
N LEU A 238 -8.26 5.88 4.28
CA LEU A 238 -9.47 6.69 4.34
C LEU A 238 -10.70 5.87 4.73
N VAL A 239 -10.83 4.63 4.27
CA VAL A 239 -11.95 3.78 4.69
C VAL A 239 -11.81 3.38 6.16
N ILE A 240 -10.61 3.04 6.63
CA ILE A 240 -10.38 2.76 8.06
C ILE A 240 -10.73 3.98 8.90
N TRP A 241 -10.24 5.16 8.52
CA TRP A 241 -10.56 6.42 9.18
C TRP A 241 -12.07 6.67 9.22
N HIS A 242 -12.78 6.48 8.11
CA HIS A 242 -14.22 6.69 8.05
C HIS A 242 -14.98 5.78 9.03
N VAL A 243 -14.62 4.49 9.07
CA VAL A 243 -15.21 3.53 10.02
C VAL A 243 -14.87 3.91 11.47
N ALA A 244 -13.62 4.28 11.74
CA ALA A 244 -13.14 4.66 13.06
C ALA A 244 -13.84 5.90 13.62
N VAL A 245 -13.98 6.96 12.82
CA VAL A 245 -14.69 8.19 13.22
C VAL A 245 -16.16 7.88 13.52
N LYS A 246 -16.83 7.14 12.63
CA LYS A 246 -18.24 6.78 12.79
C LYS A 246 -18.49 5.91 14.03
N GLU A 247 -17.60 4.98 14.34
CA GLU A 247 -17.73 4.18 15.57
C GLU A 247 -17.43 5.02 16.82
N SER A 248 -16.43 5.91 16.75
CA SER A 248 -16.03 6.77 17.87
C SER A 248 -17.08 7.81 18.23
N SER A 249 -17.86 8.31 17.25
CA SER A 249 -18.95 9.25 17.50
C SER A 249 -20.21 8.59 18.09
N ASN A 250 -20.33 7.27 17.98
CA ASN A 250 -21.48 6.50 18.46
C ASN A 250 -21.23 5.85 19.83
N ALA A 251 -20.04 6.02 20.39
CA ALA A 251 -19.60 5.49 21.69
C ALA A 251 -19.71 6.56 22.78
#